data_AF-A0A4Y2HZ13-F1
#
_entry.id   AF-A0A4Y2HZ13-F1
#
_cell.length_a   1.000
_cell.length_b   1.000
_cell.length_c   1.000
_cell.angle_alpha   90.00
_cell.angle_beta   90.00
_cell.angle_gamma   90.00
#
_symmetry.space_group_name_H-M   'P 1'
#
loop_
_entity.id
_entity.type
_entity.pdbx_description
1 polymer ?
#
loop_
_entity_poly.entity_id
_entity_poly.type
_entity_poly.pdbx_seq_one_letter_code
_entity_poly.pdbx_strand_id
1 'polypeptide(L)'
;MDSSRSAQRAVIQFLEYGEQCYEAGCVNIKDFPRPRQAHIVTNSATISAVDEFIRQNRRITTREIAVELSISKGTVHHIIHKRLGYGKVCAQWVPKHLSANQKAARMGVYLTQQFLLH
;
A
#
# COMPACT_ATOMS: atom_id res chain seq x y z
N MET A 1 -10.36 -30.04 -8.86
CA MET A 1 -9.81 -30.71 -10.06
C MET A 1 -9.81 -29.66 -11.15
N ASP A 2 -8.72 -28.92 -11.38
CA ASP A 2 -7.85 -29.23 -12.53
C ASP A 2 -6.45 -28.57 -12.46
N SER A 3 -5.84 -28.55 -11.27
CA SER A 3 -4.49 -27.96 -11.06
C SER A 3 -3.42 -28.58 -11.97
N SER A 4 -3.52 -29.89 -12.24
CA SER A 4 -2.61 -30.59 -13.16
C SER A 4 -2.74 -30.15 -14.61
N ARG A 5 -3.95 -29.84 -15.11
CA ARG A 5 -4.12 -29.40 -16.52
C ARG A 5 -3.58 -27.98 -16.75
N SER A 6 -3.65 -27.11 -15.74
CA SER A 6 -3.07 -25.76 -15.81
C SER A 6 -1.53 -25.79 -15.77
N ALA A 7 -0.97 -26.63 -14.91
CA ALA A 7 0.48 -26.85 -14.85
C ALA A 7 1.02 -27.48 -16.15
N GLN A 8 0.34 -28.47 -16.71
CA GLN A 8 0.70 -29.08 -17.98
C GLN A 8 0.66 -28.07 -19.14
N ARG A 9 -0.35 -27.19 -19.19
CA ARG A 9 -0.42 -26.12 -20.21
C ARG A 9 0.73 -25.12 -20.10
N ALA A 10 1.10 -24.72 -18.90
CA ALA A 10 2.24 -23.83 -18.69
C ALA A 10 3.56 -24.49 -19.11
N VAL A 11 3.77 -25.76 -18.77
CA VAL A 11 4.97 -26.51 -19.17
C VAL A 11 5.05 -26.69 -20.69
N ILE A 12 3.93 -27.01 -21.34
CA ILE A 12 3.85 -27.13 -22.82
C ILE A 12 4.16 -25.78 -23.47
N GLN A 13 3.59 -24.69 -22.97
CA GLN A 13 3.86 -23.34 -23.47
C GLN A 13 5.35 -22.94 -23.30
N PHE A 14 6.00 -23.36 -22.21
CA PHE A 14 7.44 -23.15 -21.99
C PHE A 14 8.30 -23.96 -22.97
N LEU A 15 7.91 -25.19 -23.31
CA LEU A 15 8.64 -26.05 -24.25
C LEU A 15 8.47 -25.57 -25.71
N GLU A 16 7.25 -25.25 -26.13
CA GLU A 16 6.98 -24.72 -27.48
C GLU A 16 7.69 -23.38 -27.72
N TYR A 17 7.72 -22.50 -26.72
CA TYR A 17 8.45 -21.24 -26.82
C TYR A 17 9.98 -21.44 -26.85
N GLY A 18 10.49 -22.42 -26.10
CA GLY A 18 11.91 -22.77 -26.10
C GLY A 18 12.41 -23.25 -27.46
N GLU A 19 11.60 -24.06 -28.16
CA GLU A 19 11.90 -24.56 -29.50
C GLU A 19 11.88 -23.43 -30.55
N GLN A 20 10.88 -22.54 -30.48
CA GLN A 20 10.83 -21.33 -31.33
C GLN A 20 12.05 -20.42 -31.11
N CYS A 21 12.55 -20.31 -29.87
CA CYS A 21 13.73 -19.50 -29.57
C CYS A 21 15.04 -20.12 -30.07
N TYR A 22 15.12 -21.45 -30.09
CA TYR A 22 16.27 -22.19 -30.61
C TYR A 22 16.38 -22.04 -32.12
N GLU A 23 15.27 -22.20 -32.84
CA GLU A 23 15.19 -22.02 -34.30
C GLU A 23 15.41 -20.55 -34.73
N ALA A 24 14.96 -19.58 -33.91
CA ALA A 24 15.09 -18.15 -34.21
C ALA A 24 16.41 -17.50 -33.75
N GLY A 25 17.34 -18.26 -33.14
CA GLY A 25 18.61 -17.72 -32.63
C GLY A 25 18.46 -16.67 -31.52
N CYS A 26 17.33 -16.69 -30.81
CA CYS A 26 16.98 -15.69 -29.81
C CYS A 26 17.82 -15.85 -28.52
N VAL A 27 18.91 -15.10 -28.40
CA VAL A 27 19.74 -15.00 -27.18
C VAL A 27 19.10 -14.02 -26.19
N ASN A 28 17.86 -14.27 -25.76
CA ASN A 28 17.23 -13.46 -24.72
C ASN A 28 17.66 -13.94 -23.32
N ILE A 29 18.75 -13.39 -22.80
CA ILE A 29 19.34 -13.70 -21.48
C ILE A 29 18.51 -13.10 -20.32
N LYS A 30 17.40 -12.41 -20.61
CA LYS A 30 16.55 -11.86 -19.56
C LYS A 30 15.62 -12.94 -19.04
N ASP A 31 15.73 -13.24 -17.75
CA ASP A 31 14.79 -14.10 -17.04
C ASP A 31 13.34 -13.69 -17.36
N PHE A 32 12.52 -14.65 -17.76
CA PHE A 32 11.08 -14.46 -17.81
C PHE A 32 10.58 -14.00 -16.44
N PRO A 33 9.53 -13.16 -16.39
CA PRO A 33 8.93 -12.80 -15.12
C PRO A 33 8.51 -14.08 -14.40
N ARG A 34 9.31 -14.49 -13.41
CA ARG A 34 8.97 -15.66 -12.59
C ARG A 34 7.59 -15.41 -11.98
N PRO A 35 6.72 -16.43 -11.91
CA PRO A 35 5.52 -16.34 -11.10
C PRO A 35 5.96 -16.08 -9.67
N ARG A 36 5.97 -14.80 -9.28
CA ARG A 36 6.44 -14.39 -7.97
C ARG A 36 5.37 -14.86 -6.99
N GLN A 37 5.78 -15.66 -6.02
CA GLN A 37 4.94 -16.17 -4.94
C GLN A 37 4.63 -15.05 -3.93
N ALA A 38 4.06 -13.94 -4.41
CA ALA A 38 3.96 -12.68 -3.68
C ALA A 38 2.51 -12.14 -3.58
N HIS A 39 1.50 -12.87 -4.05
CA HIS A 39 0.13 -12.34 -4.13
C HIS A 39 -0.92 -13.20 -3.42
N ILE A 40 -0.61 -14.44 -3.03
CA ILE A 40 -1.60 -15.33 -2.41
C ILE A 40 -2.01 -14.87 -0.99
N VAL A 41 -1.15 -14.11 -0.28
CA VAL A 41 -1.40 -13.70 1.12
C VAL A 41 -2.15 -12.36 1.26
N THR A 42 -2.25 -11.56 0.20
CA THR A 42 -3.04 -10.31 0.18
C THR A 42 -4.44 -10.59 -0.35
N ASN A 43 -5.27 -11.26 0.44
CA ASN A 43 -6.70 -11.38 0.16
C ASN A 43 -7.36 -9.98 0.17
N SER A 44 -8.39 -9.75 -0.65
CA SER A 44 -9.15 -8.48 -0.61
C SER A 44 -9.70 -8.21 0.79
N ALA A 45 -10.09 -9.25 1.53
CA ALA A 45 -10.54 -9.16 2.91
C ALA A 45 -9.49 -8.54 3.85
N THR A 46 -8.21 -8.93 3.72
CA THR A 46 -7.15 -8.37 4.58
C THR A 46 -6.82 -6.93 4.20
N ILE A 47 -6.91 -6.57 2.91
CA ILE A 47 -6.77 -5.19 2.46
C ILE A 47 -7.87 -4.31 3.05
N SER A 48 -9.13 -4.76 3.00
CA SER A 48 -10.26 -4.03 3.57
C SER A 48 -10.16 -3.88 5.10
N ALA A 49 -9.74 -4.93 5.80
CA ALA A 49 -9.52 -4.87 7.24
C ALA A 49 -8.44 -3.83 7.62
N VAL A 50 -7.32 -3.82 6.89
CA VAL A 50 -6.27 -2.79 7.07
C VAL A 50 -6.82 -1.38 6.81
N ASP A 51 -7.63 -1.19 5.77
CA ASP A 51 -8.25 0.12 5.48
C ASP A 51 -9.18 0.56 6.63
N GLU A 52 -9.97 -0.36 7.17
CA GLU A 52 -10.86 -0.11 8.31
C GLU A 52 -10.07 0.33 9.55
N PHE A 53 -9.01 -0.39 9.92
CA PHE A 53 -8.15 -0.01 11.06
C PHE A 53 -7.59 1.42 10.93
N ILE A 54 -7.15 1.78 9.72
CA ILE A 54 -6.62 3.12 9.44
C ILE A 54 -7.73 4.18 9.48
N ARG A 55 -8.94 3.85 9.04
CA ARG A 55 -10.10 4.75 9.11
C ARG A 55 -10.56 5.00 10.54
N GLN A 56 -10.60 3.95 11.37
CA GLN A 56 -10.99 4.04 12.77
C GLN A 56 -9.97 4.82 13.60
N ASN A 57 -8.68 4.57 13.40
CA ASN A 57 -7.61 5.29 14.10
C ASN A 57 -6.51 5.73 13.14
N ARG A 58 -6.55 7.01 12.75
CA ARG A 58 -5.57 7.63 11.84
C ARG A 58 -4.13 7.67 12.38
N ARG A 59 -3.92 7.39 13.68
CA ARG A 59 -2.61 7.35 14.34
C ARG A 59 -2.11 5.93 14.62
N ILE A 60 -2.84 4.91 14.18
CA ILE A 60 -2.46 3.51 14.38
C ILE A 60 -1.11 3.21 13.72
N THR A 61 -0.31 2.38 14.38
CA THR A 61 1.00 1.98 13.89
C THR A 61 0.92 0.72 13.05
N THR A 62 1.88 0.55 12.13
CA THR A 62 2.01 -0.69 11.33
C THR A 62 2.23 -1.94 12.19
N ARG A 63 2.76 -1.78 13.42
CA ARG A 63 3.03 -2.90 14.33
C ARG A 63 1.74 -3.37 15.00
N GLU A 64 0.90 -2.44 15.45
CA GLU A 64 -0.41 -2.78 16.04
C GLU A 64 -1.27 -3.54 15.04
N ILE A 65 -1.39 -3.03 13.80
CA ILE A 65 -2.12 -3.73 12.73
C ILE A 65 -1.54 -5.12 12.45
N ALA A 66 -0.21 -5.25 12.45
CA ALA A 66 0.44 -6.53 12.19
C ALA A 66 0.12 -7.58 13.26
N VAL A 67 0.08 -7.17 14.53
CA VAL A 67 -0.29 -8.02 15.66
C VAL A 67 -1.76 -8.40 15.57
N GLU A 68 -2.65 -7.43 15.37
CA GLU A 68 -4.09 -7.63 15.36
C GLU A 68 -4.54 -8.56 14.22
N LEU A 69 -3.99 -8.37 13.02
CA LEU A 69 -4.30 -9.19 11.86
C LEU A 69 -3.41 -10.44 11.74
N SER A 70 -2.50 -10.68 12.69
CA SER A 70 -1.54 -11.79 12.66
C SER A 70 -0.78 -11.93 11.34
N ILE A 71 -0.37 -10.79 10.77
CA ILE A 71 0.37 -10.70 9.50
C ILE A 71 1.73 -10.04 9.69
N SER A 72 2.65 -10.30 8.76
CA SER A 72 3.97 -9.68 8.85
C SER A 72 3.88 -8.16 8.69
N LYS A 73 4.72 -7.43 9.43
CA LYS A 73 4.88 -5.97 9.29
C LYS A 73 5.18 -5.57 7.85
N GLY A 74 5.97 -6.38 7.12
CA GLY A 74 6.29 -6.14 5.71
C GLY A 74 5.05 -6.18 4.81
N THR A 75 4.16 -7.13 5.06
CA THR A 75 2.88 -7.25 4.35
C THR A 75 1.99 -6.04 4.62
N VAL A 76 1.84 -5.63 5.89
CA VAL A 76 1.08 -4.41 6.25
C VAL A 76 1.64 -3.20 5.55
N HIS A 77 2.96 -3.00 5.60
CA HIS A 77 3.63 -1.87 4.95
C HIS A 77 3.39 -1.88 3.43
N HIS A 78 3.46 -3.04 2.79
CA HIS A 78 3.15 -3.19 1.38
C HIS A 78 1.68 -2.85 1.07
N ILE A 79 0.73 -3.33 1.87
CA ILE A 79 -0.70 -3.02 1.68
C ILE A 79 -0.93 -1.51 1.78
N ILE A 80 -0.42 -0.87 2.84
CA ILE A 80 -0.62 0.57 3.08
C ILE A 80 -0.08 1.40 1.93
N HIS A 81 1.15 1.17 1.49
CA HIS A 81 1.80 2.04 0.50
C HIS A 81 1.56 1.64 -0.95
N LYS A 82 1.42 0.34 -1.26
CA LYS A 82 1.30 -0.14 -2.64
C LYS A 82 -0.12 -0.51 -3.05
N ARG A 83 -0.99 -0.90 -2.10
CA ARG A 83 -2.39 -1.24 -2.42
C ARG A 83 -3.33 -0.08 -2.11
N LEU A 84 -3.21 0.52 -0.92
CA LEU A 84 -4.08 1.62 -0.48
C LEU A 84 -3.53 3.00 -0.85
N GLY A 85 -2.23 3.12 -1.13
CA GLY A 85 -1.60 4.38 -1.52
C GLY A 85 -1.48 5.40 -0.39
N TYR A 86 -1.59 4.97 0.87
CA TYR A 86 -1.48 5.86 2.02
C TYR A 86 -0.03 6.31 2.26
N GLY A 87 0.12 7.58 2.63
CA GLY A 87 1.38 8.20 3.05
C GLY A 87 1.25 8.79 4.44
N LYS A 88 2.35 8.79 5.21
CA LYS A 88 2.38 9.47 6.50
C LYS A 88 2.64 10.96 6.26
N VAL A 89 1.73 11.80 6.75
CA VAL A 89 1.92 13.27 6.77
C VAL A 89 2.32 13.67 8.19
N CYS A 90 3.36 14.51 8.31
CA CYS A 90 3.75 15.12 9.58
C CYS A 90 3.05 16.49 9.70
N ALA A 91 2.32 16.71 10.78
CA ALA A 91 1.78 18.03 11.10
C ALA A 91 2.89 18.93 11.67
N GLN A 92 2.76 20.24 11.44
CA GLN A 92 3.65 21.23 12.04
C GLN A 92 3.48 21.24 13.58
N TRP A 93 4.55 21.58 14.29
CA TRP A 93 4.50 21.74 15.75
C TRP A 93 3.55 22.89 16.13
N VAL A 94 2.44 22.54 16.79
CA VAL A 94 1.50 23.52 17.33
C VAL A 94 1.67 23.61 18.84
N PRO A 95 1.85 24.82 19.41
CA PRO A 95 1.86 25.00 20.87
C PRO A 95 0.56 24.48 21.50
N LYS A 96 0.68 23.52 22.43
CA LYS A 96 -0.47 22.86 23.08
C LYS A 96 -1.14 23.74 24.13
N HIS A 97 -0.36 24.53 24.86
CA HIS A 97 -0.86 25.47 25.85
C HIS A 97 -0.86 26.87 25.27
N LEU A 98 -2.06 27.39 25.03
CA LEU A 98 -2.28 28.76 24.60
C LEU A 98 -3.02 29.50 25.71
N SER A 99 -2.52 30.67 26.09
CA SER A 99 -3.24 31.58 26.98
C SER A 99 -4.53 32.08 26.30
N ALA A 100 -5.50 32.54 27.09
CA ALA A 100 -6.75 33.10 26.57
C ALA A 100 -6.49 34.23 25.56
N ASN A 101 -5.51 35.10 25.84
CA ASN A 101 -5.10 36.20 24.97
C ASN A 101 -4.50 35.68 23.65
N GLN A 102 -3.69 34.61 23.69
CA GLN A 102 -3.14 33.99 22.47
C GLN A 102 -4.22 33.32 21.62
N LYS A 103 -5.26 32.73 22.24
CA LYS A 103 -6.42 32.19 21.52
C LYS A 103 -7.24 33.30 20.87
N ALA A 104 -7.51 34.39 21.59
CA ALA A 104 -8.22 35.55 21.07
C ALA A 104 -7.48 36.21 19.90
N ALA A 105 -6.16 36.36 20.00
CA ALA A 105 -5.33 36.87 18.91
C ALA A 105 -5.39 35.97 17.67
N ARG A 106 -5.36 34.64 17.83
CA ARG A 106 -5.52 33.70 16.71
C ARG A 106 -6.89 33.80 16.04
N MET A 107 -7.98 33.96 16.81
CA MET A 107 -9.32 34.18 16.26
C MET A 107 -9.44 35.54 15.56
N GLY A 108 -8.81 36.59 16.11
CA GLY A 108 -8.80 37.92 15.53
C GLY A 108 -8.12 37.97 14.15
N VAL A 109 -7.03 37.21 13.95
CA VAL A 109 -6.38 37.05 12.64
C VAL A 109 -7.34 36.44 11.61
N TYR A 110 -8.13 35.44 11.99
CA TYR A 110 -9.11 34.82 11.10
C TYR A 110 -10.23 35.79 10.71
N LEU A 111 -10.78 36.52 11.68
CA LEU A 111 -11.85 37.49 11.45
C LEU A 111 -11.38 38.67 10.58
N THR A 112 -10.17 39.20 10.84
CA THR A 112 -9.60 40.30 10.05
C THR A 112 -9.25 39.89 8.61
N GLN A 113 -8.79 38.66 8.39
CA GLN A 113 -8.60 38.13 7.03
C GLN A 113 -9.92 38.02 6.26
N GLN A 114 -11.00 37.63 6.93
CA GLN A 114 -12.32 37.48 6.30
C GLN A 114 -12.95 38.84 5.94
N PHE A 115 -12.67 39.90 6.70
CA PHE A 115 -13.09 41.27 6.38
C PHE A 115 -12.27 41.96 5.29
N LEU A 116 -11.05 41.48 4.98
CA LEU A 116 -10.19 42.03 3.92
C LEU A 116 -10.36 41.32 2.57
N LEU A 117 -11.03 40.17 2.54
CA LEU A 117 -11.32 39.39 1.34
C LEU A 117 -12.74 39.62 0.79
N HIS A 118 -13.46 40.61 1.32
CA HIS A 118 -14.79 41.05 0.88
C HIS A 118 -14.84 42.58 0.81
#